data_AF-A0A9P6VS60-F1
#
_entry.id   AF-A0A9P6VS60-F1
#
_cell.length_a   1.000
_cell.length_b   1.000
_cell.length_c   1.000
_cell.angle_alpha   90.00
_cell.angle_beta   90.00
_cell.angle_gamma   90.00
#
_symmetry.space_group_name_H-M   'P 1'
#
loop_
_entity.id
_entity.type
_entity.pdbx_description
1 polymer ?
#
loop_
_entity_poly.entity_id
_entity_poly.type
_entity_poly.pdbx_seq_one_letter_code
_entity_poly.pdbx_strand_id
1 'polypeptide(L)'
;MKVLIVFAHPEKKSLQHSLLKVAVDALEKNGHEVKVSDLYDMKWKIAVDEDDFLNHEKGTRLQPIRAAASAYEEGKLAKDITDEQKRVKWADLIIFQFPLWWYSMPAIMKGWMDRVLNKKFAFSKSGETTTGPLAGKKALMIVTAGGSAEDFSETGFLGDISHILYPIQNGIFKFLGFDALEPIIGYGADSRKP
;
A
#
# COMPACT_ATOMS: atom_id res chain seq x y z
N MET A 1 -8.71 -3.47 17.39
CA MET A 1 -9.02 -2.69 16.17
C MET A 1 -8.93 -3.60 14.95
N LYS A 2 -9.39 -3.15 13.79
CA LYS A 2 -9.33 -3.89 12.53
C LYS A 2 -8.09 -3.47 11.74
N VAL A 3 -7.22 -4.43 11.42
CA VAL A 3 -5.94 -4.16 10.76
C VAL A 3 -5.90 -4.87 9.40
N LEU A 4 -5.65 -4.12 8.34
CA LEU A 4 -5.35 -4.66 7.03
C LEU A 4 -3.85 -4.61 6.79
N ILE A 5 -3.22 -5.74 6.51
CA ILE A 5 -1.83 -5.81 6.05
C ILE A 5 -1.82 -6.03 4.54
N VAL A 6 -1.37 -5.04 3.79
CA VAL A 6 -1.07 -5.16 2.36
C VAL A 6 0.39 -5.58 2.24
N PHE A 7 0.62 -6.82 1.80
CA PHE A 7 1.91 -7.48 1.87
C PHE A 7 2.46 -7.78 0.47
N ALA A 8 3.72 -7.43 0.22
CA ALA A 8 4.39 -7.67 -1.06
C ALA A 8 5.74 -8.37 -0.90
N HIS A 9 5.75 -9.70 -1.02
CA HIS A 9 6.96 -10.48 -1.26
C HIS A 9 6.65 -11.80 -1.98
N PRO A 10 7.43 -12.22 -3.00
CA PRO A 10 7.13 -13.43 -3.77
C PRO A 10 7.49 -14.74 -3.04
N GLU A 11 8.54 -14.73 -2.22
CA GLU A 11 9.09 -15.94 -1.60
C GLU A 11 8.50 -16.18 -0.21
N LYS A 12 7.77 -17.29 -0.04
CA LYS A 12 7.08 -17.70 1.19
C LYS A 12 8.04 -17.98 2.37
N LYS A 13 9.30 -18.30 2.10
CA LYS A 13 10.35 -18.54 3.12
C LYS A 13 11.21 -17.31 3.39
N SER A 14 10.83 -16.14 2.90
CA SER A 14 11.59 -14.91 3.07
C SER A 14 11.57 -14.38 4.52
N LEU A 15 12.51 -13.49 4.82
CA LEU A 15 12.47 -12.65 6.01
C LEU A 15 11.14 -11.88 6.07
N GLN A 16 10.67 -11.34 4.94
CA GLN A 16 9.40 -10.61 4.87
C GLN A 16 8.20 -11.46 5.29
N HIS A 17 8.06 -12.69 4.79
CA HIS A 17 6.99 -13.59 5.25
C HIS A 17 7.14 -13.96 6.73
N SER A 18 8.36 -14.10 7.23
CA SER A 18 8.62 -14.35 8.65
C SER A 18 8.17 -13.18 9.51
N LEU A 19 8.48 -11.94 9.11
CA LEU A 19 8.03 -10.72 9.77
C LEU A 19 6.52 -10.53 9.68
N LEU A 20 5.89 -10.92 8.55
CA LEU A 20 4.43 -10.90 8.41
C LEU A 20 3.78 -11.81 9.46
N LYS A 21 4.29 -13.02 9.64
CA LYS A 21 3.78 -13.94 10.68
C LYS A 21 3.91 -13.34 12.08
N VAL A 22 5.07 -12.76 12.39
CA VAL A 22 5.30 -12.08 13.68
C VAL A 22 4.31 -10.93 13.89
N ALA A 23 4.07 -10.11 12.86
CA ALA A 23 3.13 -9.00 12.92
C ALA A 23 1.69 -9.47 13.15
N VAL A 24 1.23 -10.46 12.40
CA VAL A 24 -0.11 -11.06 12.56
C VAL A 24 -0.27 -11.63 13.98
N ASP A 25 0.66 -12.49 14.40
CA ASP A 25 0.62 -13.13 15.73
C ASP A 25 0.60 -12.07 16.86
N ALA A 26 1.39 -11.01 16.74
CA ALA A 26 1.44 -9.94 17.73
C ALA A 26 0.14 -9.13 17.79
N LEU A 27 -0.42 -8.76 16.63
CA LEU A 27 -1.67 -7.99 16.56
C LEU A 27 -2.85 -8.81 17.11
N GLU A 28 -2.98 -10.08 16.73
CA GLU A 28 -4.06 -10.95 17.19
C GLU A 28 -3.96 -11.24 18.70
N LYS A 29 -2.75 -11.47 19.23
CA LYS A 29 -2.52 -11.62 20.68
C LYS A 29 -2.93 -10.37 21.48
N ASN A 30 -2.87 -9.20 20.86
CA ASN A 30 -3.32 -7.93 21.45
C ASN A 30 -4.81 -7.62 21.16
N GLY A 31 -5.59 -8.63 20.74
CA GLY A 31 -7.04 -8.51 20.55
C GLY A 31 -7.44 -7.70 19.32
N HIS A 32 -6.59 -7.64 18.29
CA HIS A 32 -6.91 -7.00 17.02
C HIS A 32 -7.40 -8.04 16.00
N GLU A 33 -8.34 -7.65 15.14
CA GLU A 33 -8.75 -8.46 14.00
C GLU A 33 -7.79 -8.14 12.84
N VAL A 34 -7.23 -9.15 12.19
CA VAL A 34 -6.26 -8.96 11.10
C VAL A 34 -6.76 -9.56 9.80
N LYS A 35 -6.62 -8.82 8.70
CA LYS A 35 -6.77 -9.34 7.32
C LYS A 35 -5.47 -9.09 6.57
N VAL A 36 -5.09 -10.05 5.74
CA VAL A 36 -3.89 -9.96 4.90
C VAL A 36 -4.28 -9.99 3.43
N SER A 37 -3.75 -9.04 2.67
CA SER A 37 -3.74 -9.05 1.21
C SER A 37 -2.30 -9.36 0.76
N ASP A 38 -1.98 -10.66 0.64
CA ASP A 38 -0.71 -11.13 0.09
C ASP A 38 -0.78 -11.01 -1.44
N LEU A 39 -0.22 -9.93 -1.97
CA LEU A 39 -0.41 -9.54 -3.37
C LEU A 39 0.15 -10.57 -4.35
N TYR A 40 1.23 -11.26 -3.98
CA TYR A 40 1.81 -12.31 -4.82
C TYR A 40 0.96 -13.57 -4.78
N ASP A 41 0.43 -13.95 -3.62
CA ASP A 41 -0.48 -15.10 -3.48
C ASP A 41 -1.78 -14.88 -4.27
N MET A 42 -2.30 -13.65 -4.23
CA MET A 42 -3.47 -13.22 -4.98
C MET A 42 -3.23 -13.12 -6.48
N LYS A 43 -1.98 -13.24 -6.95
CA LYS A 43 -1.56 -12.97 -8.33
C LYS A 43 -2.09 -11.61 -8.81
N TRP A 44 -1.91 -10.59 -7.97
CA TRP A 44 -2.51 -9.28 -8.16
C TRP A 44 -2.13 -8.68 -9.53
N LYS A 45 -3.14 -8.30 -10.31
CA LYS A 45 -2.96 -7.55 -11.55
C LYS A 45 -2.43 -6.15 -11.22
N ILE A 46 -1.30 -5.80 -11.80
CA ILE A 46 -0.55 -4.57 -11.48
C ILE A 46 -1.01 -3.40 -12.35
N ALA A 47 -1.16 -3.63 -13.65
CA ALA A 47 -1.43 -2.58 -14.63
C ALA A 47 -2.88 -2.07 -14.51
N VAL A 48 -3.04 -0.75 -14.54
CA VAL A 48 -4.34 -0.12 -14.77
C VAL A 48 -4.64 -0.21 -16.27
N ASP A 49 -5.81 -0.75 -16.62
CA ASP A 49 -6.27 -0.81 -18.02
C ASP A 49 -7.80 -0.73 -18.10
N GLU A 50 -8.36 -0.89 -19.31
CA GLU A 50 -9.80 -0.81 -19.53
C GLU A 50 -10.61 -1.92 -18.85
N ASP A 51 -10.02 -3.06 -18.46
CA ASP A 51 -10.70 -4.15 -17.75
C ASP A 51 -11.04 -3.80 -16.30
N ASP A 52 -10.43 -2.75 -15.76
CA ASP A 52 -10.74 -2.28 -14.41
C ASP A 52 -12.09 -1.53 -14.34
N PHE A 53 -12.64 -1.11 -15.49
CA PHE A 53 -13.82 -0.25 -15.59
C PHE A 53 -14.90 -0.90 -16.47
N LEU A 54 -15.85 -1.61 -15.85
CA LEU A 54 -16.84 -2.43 -16.55
C LEU A 54 -17.92 -1.62 -17.30
N ASN A 55 -18.01 -0.31 -17.05
CA ASN A 55 -18.84 0.61 -17.85
C ASN A 55 -18.08 1.32 -18.98
N HIS A 56 -16.78 1.07 -19.14
CA HIS A 56 -16.01 1.68 -20.21
C HIS A 56 -16.18 0.91 -21.52
N GLU A 57 -16.46 1.64 -22.60
CA GLU A 57 -16.49 1.08 -23.95
C GLU A 57 -15.07 0.71 -24.40
N LYS A 58 -14.87 -0.58 -24.70
CA LYS A 58 -13.57 -1.14 -25.04
C LYS A 58 -12.99 -0.57 -26.34
N GLY A 59 -11.67 -0.37 -26.36
CA GLY A 59 -10.96 0.15 -27.53
C GLY A 59 -11.16 1.66 -27.78
N THR A 60 -11.89 2.35 -26.90
CA THR A 60 -12.04 3.81 -26.95
C THR A 60 -10.97 4.50 -26.10
N ARG A 61 -10.92 5.84 -26.14
CA ARG A 61 -9.93 6.59 -25.37
C ARG A 61 -10.19 6.47 -23.87
N LEU A 62 -9.33 5.71 -23.19
CA LEU A 62 -9.34 5.61 -21.73
C LEU A 62 -8.79 6.88 -21.05
N GLN A 63 -9.54 7.42 -20.11
CA GLN A 63 -9.08 8.45 -19.16
C GLN A 63 -9.17 7.88 -17.74
N PRO A 64 -8.10 7.25 -17.22
CA PRO A 64 -8.17 6.38 -16.04
C PRO A 64 -8.85 7.03 -14.82
N ILE A 65 -8.51 8.28 -14.50
CA ILE A 65 -9.08 8.99 -13.33
C ILE A 65 -10.59 9.18 -13.47
N ARG A 66 -11.08 9.47 -14.69
CA ARG A 66 -12.51 9.69 -14.95
C ARG A 66 -13.27 8.37 -15.02
N ALA A 67 -12.70 7.38 -15.70
CA ALA A 67 -13.25 6.03 -15.80
C ALA A 67 -13.40 5.40 -14.40
N ALA A 68 -12.36 5.49 -13.57
CA ALA A 68 -12.39 4.97 -12.20
C ALA A 68 -13.47 5.62 -11.33
N ALA A 69 -13.65 6.95 -11.43
CA ALA A 69 -14.67 7.68 -10.68
C ALA A 69 -16.10 7.25 -11.10
N SER A 70 -16.36 7.19 -12.41
CA SER A 70 -17.66 6.77 -12.94
C SER A 70 -17.95 5.30 -12.63
N ALA A 71 -16.99 4.41 -12.85
CA ALA A 71 -17.10 3.00 -12.51
C ALA A 71 -17.35 2.77 -11.00
N TYR A 72 -16.71 3.56 -10.12
CA TYR A 72 -16.97 3.49 -8.68
C TYR A 72 -18.41 3.91 -8.34
N GLU A 73 -18.89 5.03 -8.88
CA GLU A 73 -20.24 5.55 -8.61
C GLU A 73 -21.34 4.60 -9.12
N GLU A 74 -21.12 3.91 -10.24
CA GLU A 74 -22.05 2.92 -10.78
C GLU A 74 -21.88 1.50 -10.21
N GLY A 75 -20.88 1.26 -9.34
CA GLY A 75 -20.58 -0.08 -8.83
C GLY A 75 -20.06 -1.05 -9.90
N LYS A 76 -19.36 -0.53 -10.91
CA LYS A 76 -18.84 -1.23 -12.09
C LYS A 76 -17.31 -1.26 -12.16
N LEU A 77 -16.64 -1.29 -11.01
CA LEU A 77 -15.22 -1.62 -10.96
C LEU A 77 -15.00 -3.14 -11.04
N ALA A 78 -13.83 -3.56 -11.52
CA ALA A 78 -13.45 -4.97 -11.48
C ALA A 78 -13.55 -5.56 -10.06
N LYS A 79 -13.90 -6.85 -9.97
CA LYS A 79 -14.25 -7.50 -8.71
C LYS A 79 -13.10 -7.46 -7.69
N ASP A 80 -11.89 -7.75 -8.14
CA ASP A 80 -10.67 -7.72 -7.32
C ASP A 80 -10.42 -6.35 -6.69
N ILE A 81 -10.64 -5.27 -7.44
CA ILE A 81 -10.60 -3.89 -6.93
C ILE A 81 -11.66 -3.69 -5.84
N THR A 82 -12.91 -4.07 -6.10
CA THR A 82 -14.00 -3.85 -5.13
C THR A 82 -13.81 -4.66 -3.83
N ASP A 83 -13.22 -5.85 -3.92
CA ASP A 83 -12.94 -6.68 -2.74
C ASP A 83 -11.84 -6.07 -1.87
N GLU A 84 -10.78 -5.51 -2.47
CA GLU A 84 -9.77 -4.78 -1.71
C GLU A 84 -10.31 -3.47 -1.13
N GLN A 85 -11.15 -2.73 -1.87
CA GLN A 85 -11.81 -1.54 -1.33
C GLN A 85 -12.69 -1.86 -0.11
N LYS A 86 -13.35 -3.03 -0.06
CA LYS A 86 -14.09 -3.48 1.14
C LYS A 86 -13.15 -3.73 2.33
N ARG A 87 -11.98 -4.32 2.10
CA ARG A 87 -10.97 -4.53 3.16
C ARG A 87 -10.44 -3.19 3.69
N VAL A 88 -10.17 -2.25 2.80
CA VAL A 88 -9.75 -0.89 3.15
C VAL A 88 -10.81 -0.16 3.97
N LYS A 89 -12.10 -0.25 3.59
CA LYS A 89 -13.21 0.32 4.38
C LYS A 89 -13.31 -0.31 5.77
N TRP A 90 -13.11 -1.62 5.86
CA TRP A 90 -13.19 -2.39 7.10
C TRP A 90 -12.08 -2.05 8.10
N ALA A 91 -10.87 -1.71 7.63
CA ALA A 91 -9.71 -1.50 8.49
C ALA A 91 -9.66 -0.13 9.17
N ASP A 92 -9.22 -0.07 10.43
CA ASP A 92 -8.87 1.15 11.16
C ASP A 92 -7.41 1.55 10.92
N LEU A 93 -6.54 0.55 10.76
CA LEU A 93 -5.11 0.66 10.46
C LEU A 93 -4.80 -0.14 9.19
N ILE A 94 -4.04 0.47 8.28
CA ILE A 94 -3.49 -0.21 7.10
C ILE A 94 -1.98 -0.26 7.21
N ILE A 95 -1.41 -1.47 7.20
CA ILE A 95 0.03 -1.72 7.20
C ILE A 95 0.46 -2.08 5.78
N PHE A 96 1.42 -1.35 5.25
CA PHE A 96 2.08 -1.64 3.98
C PHE A 96 3.42 -2.30 4.29
N GLN A 97 3.53 -3.61 4.06
CA GLN A 97 4.72 -4.38 4.36
C GLN A 97 5.43 -4.82 3.08
N PHE A 98 6.66 -4.36 2.88
CA PHE A 98 7.41 -4.59 1.65
C PHE A 98 8.93 -4.43 1.79
N PRO A 99 9.74 -5.08 0.96
CA PRO A 99 11.15 -4.76 0.82
C PRO A 99 11.34 -3.46 0.03
N LEU A 100 12.30 -2.63 0.44
CA LEU A 100 12.68 -1.44 -0.31
C LEU A 100 13.37 -1.87 -1.61
N TRP A 101 12.67 -1.76 -2.74
CA TRP A 101 13.21 -2.09 -4.06
C TRP A 101 13.33 -0.82 -4.87
N TRP A 102 14.56 -0.53 -5.31
CA TRP A 102 14.88 0.70 -6.06
C TRP A 102 14.31 1.96 -5.40
N TYR A 103 14.58 2.12 -4.10
CA TYR A 103 14.16 3.30 -3.32
C TYR A 103 12.65 3.50 -3.23
N SER A 104 11.85 2.45 -3.44
CA SER A 104 10.40 2.51 -3.31
C SER A 104 9.78 1.16 -2.95
N MET A 105 8.44 1.13 -2.94
CA MET A 105 7.68 -0.10 -2.83
C MET A 105 7.81 -0.97 -4.10
N PRO A 106 7.68 -2.30 -3.99
CA PRO A 106 7.60 -3.19 -5.15
C PRO A 106 6.47 -2.78 -6.10
N ALA A 107 6.70 -2.97 -7.41
CA ALA A 107 5.73 -2.59 -8.45
C ALA A 107 4.33 -3.15 -8.21
N ILE A 108 4.21 -4.38 -7.69
CA ILE A 108 2.92 -5.02 -7.38
C ILE A 108 2.13 -4.26 -6.30
N MET A 109 2.81 -3.69 -5.30
CA MET A 109 2.18 -2.85 -4.28
C MET A 109 1.79 -1.49 -4.85
N LYS A 110 2.64 -0.90 -5.70
CA LYS A 110 2.30 0.34 -6.39
C LYS A 110 1.08 0.16 -7.31
N GLY A 111 1.00 -0.96 -8.02
CA GLY A 111 -0.17 -1.31 -8.84
C GLY A 111 -1.43 -1.57 -8.01
N TRP A 112 -1.30 -2.14 -6.81
CA TRP A 112 -2.43 -2.20 -5.86
C TRP A 112 -2.91 -0.80 -5.49
N MET A 113 -1.99 0.13 -5.18
CA MET A 113 -2.37 1.51 -4.90
C MET A 113 -3.06 2.16 -6.10
N ASP A 114 -2.50 2.00 -7.30
CA ASP A 114 -3.01 2.62 -8.53
C ASP A 114 -4.41 2.13 -8.94
N ARG A 115 -4.72 0.85 -8.67
CA ARG A 115 -6.00 0.22 -9.03
C ARG A 115 -7.06 0.30 -7.93
N VAL A 116 -6.66 0.37 -6.65
CA VAL A 116 -7.58 0.36 -5.50
C VAL A 116 -7.90 1.76 -5.01
N LEU A 117 -6.92 2.66 -4.94
CA LEU A 117 -7.04 3.98 -4.30
C LEU A 117 -7.61 5.04 -5.26
N ASN A 118 -8.78 4.74 -5.81
CA ASN A 118 -9.35 5.45 -6.94
C ASN A 118 -10.03 6.75 -6.50
N LYS A 119 -10.15 7.72 -7.42
CA LYS A 119 -10.99 8.91 -7.20
C LYS A 119 -12.43 8.49 -6.87
N LYS A 120 -13.11 9.24 -6.01
CA LYS A 120 -14.43 8.97 -5.40
C LYS A 120 -14.44 7.84 -4.37
N PHE A 121 -13.51 6.87 -4.46
CA PHE A 121 -13.25 5.94 -3.37
C PHE A 121 -12.27 6.52 -2.36
N ALA A 122 -10.98 6.59 -2.66
CA ALA A 122 -9.93 6.95 -1.72
C ALA A 122 -9.86 8.46 -1.48
N PHE A 123 -10.17 9.24 -2.51
CA PHE A 123 -10.17 10.69 -2.43
C PHE A 123 -11.22 11.36 -3.31
N SER A 124 -11.74 12.48 -2.80
CA SER A 124 -12.52 13.48 -3.53
C SER A 124 -11.89 14.84 -3.28
N LYS A 125 -11.57 15.55 -4.36
CA LYS A 125 -10.98 16.89 -4.27
C LYS A 125 -12.10 17.94 -4.28
N SER A 126 -12.14 18.78 -3.25
CA SER A 126 -12.95 20.01 -3.21
C SER A 126 -12.02 21.17 -2.87
N GLY A 127 -11.63 21.96 -3.88
CA GLY A 127 -10.60 22.99 -3.71
C GLY A 127 -9.21 22.39 -3.43
N GLU A 128 -8.53 22.87 -2.39
CA GLU A 128 -7.23 22.37 -1.94
C GLU A 128 -7.32 21.19 -0.94
N THR A 129 -8.52 20.89 -0.45
CA THR A 129 -8.73 19.83 0.52
C THR A 129 -9.05 18.51 -0.18
N THR A 130 -8.27 17.48 0.17
CA THR A 130 -8.60 16.10 -0.15
C THR A 130 -9.44 15.52 0.99
N THR A 131 -10.66 15.11 0.69
CA THR A 131 -11.54 14.41 1.64
C THR A 131 -11.80 13.01 1.14
N GLY A 132 -11.95 12.04 2.03
CA GLY A 132 -12.16 10.66 1.64
C GLY A 132 -12.41 9.75 2.84
N PRO A 133 -12.90 8.53 2.62
CA PRO A 133 -13.14 7.52 3.66
C PRO A 133 -11.86 7.04 4.33
N LEU A 134 -10.69 7.46 3.82
CA LEU A 134 -9.37 7.19 4.39
C LEU A 134 -8.96 8.25 5.42
N ALA A 135 -9.65 9.40 5.46
CA ALA A 135 -9.39 10.45 6.43
C ALA A 135 -9.53 9.93 7.86
N GLY A 136 -8.47 10.11 8.66
CA GLY A 136 -8.42 9.68 10.06
C GLY A 136 -8.13 8.19 10.29
N LYS A 137 -8.02 7.37 9.25
CA LYS A 137 -7.44 6.02 9.36
C LYS A 137 -5.94 6.12 9.52
N LYS A 138 -5.33 5.13 10.18
CA LYS A 138 -3.86 5.07 10.35
C LYS A 138 -3.21 4.32 9.20
N ALA A 139 -2.04 4.78 8.77
CA ALA A 139 -1.19 4.06 7.82
C ALA A 139 0.21 3.85 8.41
N LEU A 140 0.74 2.63 8.29
CA LEU A 140 2.09 2.27 8.74
C LEU A 140 2.84 1.58 7.61
N MET A 141 4.14 1.86 7.48
CA MET A 141 5.02 1.06 6.62
C MET A 141 5.90 0.16 7.48
N ILE A 142 6.04 -1.10 7.06
CA ILE A 142 7.06 -2.03 7.55
C ILE A 142 7.97 -2.34 6.37
N VAL A 143 9.18 -1.79 6.42
CA VAL A 143 10.12 -1.81 5.30
C VAL A 143 11.36 -2.59 5.68
N THR A 144 11.83 -3.50 4.82
CA THR A 144 13.18 -4.07 4.96
C THR A 144 14.09 -3.49 3.90
N ALA A 145 15.30 -3.10 4.27
CA ALA A 145 16.31 -2.55 3.37
C ALA A 145 17.61 -3.36 3.45
N GLY A 146 18.26 -3.57 2.30
CA GLY A 146 19.52 -4.32 2.23
C GLY A 146 20.69 -3.58 2.90
N GLY A 147 20.76 -2.26 2.73
CA GLY A 147 21.77 -1.40 3.38
C GLY A 147 21.59 -1.29 4.89
N SER A 148 22.68 -0.98 5.58
CA SER A 148 22.69 -0.75 7.03
C SER A 148 22.02 0.59 7.40
N ALA A 149 21.77 0.81 8.70
CA ALA A 149 21.24 2.09 9.16
C ALA A 149 22.22 3.26 8.91
N GLU A 150 23.53 3.00 8.94
CA GLU A 150 24.56 4.01 8.64
C GLU A 150 24.54 4.41 7.17
N ASP A 151 24.38 3.44 6.26
CA ASP A 151 24.30 3.70 4.82
C ASP A 151 23.12 4.60 4.45
N PHE A 152 22.04 4.52 5.23
CA PHE A 152 20.79 5.29 5.08
C PHE A 152 20.67 6.48 6.06
N SER A 153 21.77 6.88 6.70
CA SER A 153 21.80 8.09 7.54
C SER A 153 21.79 9.36 6.68
N GLU A 154 21.64 10.54 7.31
CA GLU A 154 21.70 11.85 6.64
C GLU A 154 22.98 12.02 5.79
N THR A 155 24.11 11.45 6.25
CA THR A 155 25.41 11.49 5.57
C THR A 155 25.76 10.18 4.85
N GLY A 156 24.87 9.20 4.88
CA GLY A 156 25.08 7.88 4.30
C GLY A 156 25.04 7.90 2.77
N PHE A 157 25.81 7.02 2.12
CA PHE A 157 25.93 7.03 0.67
C PHE A 157 24.66 6.58 -0.07
N LEU A 158 23.75 5.86 0.60
CA LEU A 158 22.44 5.51 0.06
C LEU A 158 21.42 6.65 0.25
N GLY A 159 21.74 7.66 1.05
CA GLY A 159 20.88 8.80 1.36
C GLY A 159 19.88 8.52 2.49
N ASP A 160 19.41 9.60 3.12
CA ASP A 160 18.50 9.52 4.26
C ASP A 160 17.20 8.76 3.93
N ILE A 161 16.90 7.72 4.71
CA ILE A 161 15.69 6.92 4.53
C ILE A 161 14.40 7.74 4.61
N SER A 162 14.38 8.81 5.43
CA SER A 162 13.21 9.65 5.63
C SER A 162 12.88 10.40 4.34
N HIS A 163 13.88 10.89 3.61
CA HIS A 163 13.72 11.51 2.30
C HIS A 163 13.26 10.50 1.24
N ILE A 164 13.78 9.27 1.30
CA ILE A 164 13.39 8.19 0.39
C ILE A 164 11.92 7.79 0.58
N LEU A 165 11.45 7.73 1.82
CA LEU A 165 10.08 7.35 2.16
C LEU A 165 9.08 8.51 2.13
N TYR A 166 9.57 9.76 2.09
CA TYR A 166 8.75 10.97 2.06
C TYR A 166 7.70 10.99 0.93
N PRO A 167 8.00 10.62 -0.33
CA PRO A 167 7.00 10.59 -1.40
C PRO A 167 5.82 9.65 -1.08
N ILE A 168 6.04 8.57 -0.33
CA ILE A 168 4.98 7.63 0.06
C ILE A 168 4.19 8.22 1.24
N GLN A 169 4.87 8.62 2.32
CA GLN A 169 4.19 9.16 3.50
C GLN A 169 3.43 10.46 3.19
N ASN A 170 4.07 11.39 2.49
CA ASN A 170 3.47 12.68 2.19
C ASN A 170 2.62 12.64 0.91
N GLY A 171 3.19 12.16 -0.18
CA GLY A 171 2.55 12.18 -1.50
C GLY A 171 1.38 11.22 -1.64
N ILE A 172 1.35 10.13 -0.86
CA ILE A 172 0.26 9.15 -0.88
C ILE A 172 -0.54 9.22 0.42
N PHE A 173 0.08 8.95 1.58
CA PHE A 173 -0.71 8.80 2.81
C PHE A 173 -1.35 10.11 3.28
N LYS A 174 -0.56 11.18 3.45
CA LYS A 174 -1.10 12.49 3.83
C LYS A 174 -2.05 13.05 2.77
N PHE A 175 -1.73 12.88 1.48
CA PHE A 175 -2.64 13.26 0.39
C PHE A 175 -4.02 12.60 0.52
N LEU A 176 -4.07 11.33 0.91
CA LEU A 176 -5.32 10.58 1.11
C LEU A 176 -5.97 10.80 2.49
N GLY A 177 -5.34 11.59 3.37
CA GLY A 177 -5.86 11.94 4.69
C GLY A 177 -5.56 10.92 5.80
N PHE A 178 -4.66 9.96 5.55
CA PHE A 178 -4.22 9.05 6.61
C PHE A 178 -3.43 9.79 7.70
N ASP A 179 -3.58 9.31 8.94
CA ASP A 179 -2.61 9.52 10.00
C ASP A 179 -1.40 8.59 9.74
N ALA A 180 -0.38 9.13 9.07
CA ALA A 180 0.82 8.40 8.69
C ALA A 180 1.74 8.23 9.91
N LEU A 181 1.86 6.99 10.39
CA LEU A 181 2.72 6.63 11.52
C LEU A 181 4.18 6.55 11.10
N GLU A 182 5.07 6.65 12.08
CA GLU A 182 6.50 6.43 11.90
C GLU A 182 6.77 5.02 11.32
N PRO A 183 7.57 4.91 10.24
CA PRO A 183 7.81 3.64 9.58
C PRO A 183 8.71 2.75 10.45
N ILE A 184 8.44 1.44 10.42
CA ILE A 184 9.32 0.43 11.03
C ILE A 184 10.28 -0.06 9.94
N ILE A 185 11.59 0.05 10.19
CA ILE A 185 12.61 -0.22 9.19
C ILE A 185 13.57 -1.31 9.69
N GLY A 186 13.63 -2.43 8.97
CA GLY A 186 14.61 -3.48 9.16
C GLY A 186 15.80 -3.29 8.21
N TYR A 187 16.88 -2.69 8.70
CA TYR A 187 18.12 -2.50 7.95
C TYR A 187 18.98 -3.77 7.89
N GLY A 188 19.92 -3.82 6.95
CA GLY A 188 20.85 -4.94 6.83
C GLY A 188 20.15 -6.27 6.53
N ALA A 189 19.00 -6.24 5.87
CA ALA A 189 18.11 -7.40 5.71
C ALA A 189 18.75 -8.58 4.94
N ASP A 190 19.79 -8.30 4.15
CA ASP A 190 20.56 -9.31 3.40
C ASP A 190 21.84 -9.73 4.14
N SER A 191 22.12 -9.14 5.31
CA SER A 191 23.30 -9.45 6.11
C SER A 191 23.27 -10.92 6.54
N ARG A 192 24.36 -11.63 6.22
CA ARG A 192 24.65 -12.96 6.77
C ARG A 192 25.43 -12.90 8.08
N LYS A 193 25.78 -11.69 8.55
CA LYS A 193 26.44 -11.50 9.84
C LYS A 193 25.35 -11.54 10.93
N PRO A 194 25.54 -12.36 11.98
CA PRO A 194 24.58 -12.53 13.06
C PRO A 194 24.35 -11.23 13.84
#